data_AF-N0B0U7-F1
#
_entry.id   AF-N0B0U7-F1
#
_cell.length_a   1.000
_cell.length_b   1.000
_cell.length_c   1.000
_cell.angle_alpha   90.00
_cell.angle_beta   90.00
_cell.angle_gamma   90.00
#
_symmetry.space_group_name_H-M   'P 1'
#
loop_
_entity.id
_entity.type
_entity.pdbx_description
1 polymer ?
#
loop_
_entity_poly.entity_id
_entity_poly.type
_entity_poly.pdbx_seq_one_letter_code
_entity_poly.pdbx_strand_id
1 'polypeptide(L)' 'MKSSKIVQDDFVFSTTATGIDNPTDEFLLELFDYSPDLSCDGIPKKVIKNFDELIEFFEAID' A
#
# COMPACT_ATOMS: atom_id res chain seq x y z
N MET A 1 14.78 35.72 -9.52
CA MET A 1 15.51 34.45 -9.70
C MET A 1 14.62 33.31 -9.22
N LYS A 2 14.43 32.32 -10.10
CA LYS A 2 13.83 30.98 -9.94
C LYS A 2 12.52 30.85 -9.13
N SER A 3 11.41 30.89 -9.87
CA SER A 3 10.13 30.28 -9.46
C SER A 3 10.26 28.76 -9.63
N SER A 4 10.24 28.04 -8.52
CA SER A 4 10.19 26.57 -8.51
C SER A 4 8.75 26.16 -8.75
N LYS A 5 8.47 25.62 -9.94
CA LYS A 5 7.17 25.06 -10.29
C LYS A 5 7.03 23.74 -9.54
N ILE A 6 6.23 23.73 -8.48
CA ILE A 6 5.85 22.50 -7.78
C ILE A 6 4.92 21.75 -8.74
N VAL A 7 5.39 20.64 -9.31
CA VAL A 7 4.52 19.69 -10.00
C VAL A 7 3.79 18.94 -8.90
N GLN A 8 2.56 19.34 -8.65
CA GLN A 8 1.67 18.67 -7.73
C GLN A 8 1.02 17.53 -8.52
N ASP A 9 1.59 16.33 -8.43
CA ASP A 9 0.92 15.13 -8.89
C ASP A 9 -0.23 14.84 -7.91
N ASP A 10 -1.46 15.02 -8.38
CA ASP A 10 -2.66 14.75 -7.60
C ASP A 10 -2.88 13.23 -7.52
N PHE A 11 -2.36 12.61 -6.47
CA PHE A 11 -2.69 11.22 -6.14
C PHE A 11 -4.03 11.17 -5.42
N VAL A 12 -5.03 10.56 -6.03
CA VAL A 12 -6.29 10.24 -5.36
C VAL A 12 -6.08 8.97 -4.55
N PHE A 13 -5.85 9.11 -3.24
CA PHE A 13 -5.93 7.98 -2.31
C PHE A 13 -7.09 8.20 -1.33
N SER A 14 -7.86 7.14 -1.10
CA SER A 14 -8.95 7.09 -0.14
C SER A 14 -8.61 6.05 0.90
N THR A 15 -8.58 6.46 2.17
CA THR A 15 -8.26 5.58 3.30
C THR A 15 -9.51 5.43 4.15
N THR A 16 -10.05 4.22 4.22
CA THR A 16 -11.18 3.87 5.10
C THR A 16 -10.73 2.92 6.19
N ALA A 17 -10.85 3.34 7.45
CA ALA A 17 -10.61 2.49 8.61
C ALA A 17 -11.95 1.90 9.09
N THR A 18 -12.09 0.58 9.01
CA THR A 18 -13.22 -0.16 9.58
C THR A 18 -12.77 -0.84 10.88
N GLY A 19 -13.37 -0.45 12.00
CA GLY A 19 -13.30 -1.20 13.26
C GLY A 19 -12.62 -0.46 14.41
N ILE A 20 -13.39 0.25 15.24
CA ILE A 20 -12.94 0.77 16.54
C ILE A 20 -12.98 -0.35 17.62
N ASP A 21 -13.53 -1.53 17.27
CA ASP A 21 -13.89 -2.58 18.23
C ASP A 21 -12.93 -3.78 18.26
N ASN A 22 -11.90 -3.81 17.39
CA ASN A 22 -10.84 -4.82 17.39
C ASN A 22 -9.47 -4.14 17.38
N PRO A 23 -8.74 -4.07 18.51
CA PRO A 23 -7.39 -3.49 18.58
C PRO A 23 -6.32 -4.37 17.90
N THR A 24 -6.71 -5.31 17.04
CA THR A 24 -5.84 -6.29 16.39
C THR A 24 -5.93 -6.22 14.86
N ASP A 25 -6.83 -5.40 14.30
CA ASP A 25 -7.01 -5.28 12.85
C ASP A 25 -6.12 -4.15 12.29
N GLU A 26 -4.80 -4.32 12.41
CA GLU A 26 -3.80 -3.47 11.76
C GLU A 26 -3.61 -3.90 10.30
N PHE A 27 -4.60 -3.61 9.46
CA PHE A 27 -4.59 -3.72 7.99
C PHE A 27 -4.14 -5.05 7.35
N LEU A 28 -4.52 -5.23 6.08
CA LEU A 28 -4.15 -6.39 5.28
C LEU A 28 -3.73 -5.90 3.90
N LEU A 29 -2.51 -6.22 3.50
CA LEU A 29 -1.97 -5.86 2.18
C LEU A 29 -1.54 -7.13 1.44
N GLU A 30 -2.20 -7.40 0.32
CA GLU A 30 -1.92 -8.54 -0.55
C GLU A 30 -1.20 -8.08 -1.82
N LEU A 31 -0.03 -8.64 -2.09
CA LEU A 31 0.85 -8.28 -3.19
C LEU A 31 0.79 -9.37 -4.27
N PHE A 32 0.37 -8.99 -5.47
CA PHE A 32 0.25 -9.88 -6.63
C PHE A 32 1.29 -9.52 -7.70
N ASP A 33 1.53 -10.44 -8.63
CA ASP A 33 2.30 -10.13 -9.82
C ASP A 33 1.58 -9.08 -10.67
N TYR A 34 2.37 -8.22 -11.32
CA TYR A 34 1.80 -7.28 -12.27
C TYR A 34 1.14 -8.04 -13.42
N SER A 35 -0.16 -7.79 -13.59
CA SER A 35 -0.90 -8.20 -14.77
C SER A 35 -1.33 -6.95 -15.56
N PRO A 36 -1.24 -6.96 -16.91
CA PRO A 36 -1.64 -5.83 -17.74
C PRO A 36 -3.11 -5.41 -17.59
N ASP A 37 -3.97 -6.34 -17.16
CA ASP A 37 -5.39 -6.10 -16.88
C ASP A 37 -5.64 -5.57 -15.46
N LEU A 38 -4.59 -5.37 -14.66
CA LEU A 38 -4.65 -5.01 -13.24
C LEU A 38 -5.47 -6.00 -12.41
N SER A 39 -5.57 -7.25 -12.86
CA SER A 39 -6.23 -8.30 -12.10
C SER A 39 -5.41 -8.70 -10.88
N CYS A 40 -6.09 -8.83 -9.75
CA CYS A 40 -5.57 -9.44 -8.52
C CYS A 40 -6.07 -10.90 -8.36
N ASP A 41 -6.47 -11.54 -9.46
CA ASP A 41 -6.94 -12.91 -9.44
C ASP A 41 -5.77 -13.88 -9.21
N GLY A 42 -5.91 -14.75 -8.21
CA GLY A 42 -4.93 -15.81 -7.93
C GLY A 42 -4.48 -15.82 -6.48
N ILE A 43 -3.30 -16.39 -6.24
CA ILE A 43 -2.70 -16.47 -4.91
C ILE A 43 -1.73 -15.29 -4.75
N PRO A 44 -1.88 -14.44 -3.72
CA PRO A 44 -0.94 -13.35 -3.48
C PRO A 44 0.45 -13.91 -3.20
N LYS A 45 1.46 -13.28 -3.79
CA LYS A 45 2.88 -13.63 -3.56
C LYS A 45 3.31 -13.33 -2.14
N LYS A 46 2.79 -12.24 -1.56
CA LYS A 46 3.06 -11.84 -0.19
C LYS A 46 1.82 -11.21 0.41
N VAL A 47 1.56 -11.53 1.67
CA VAL A 47 0.47 -10.96 2.45
C VAL A 47 1.11 -10.35 3.69
N ILE A 48 0.83 -9.07 3.91
CA ILE A 48 1.35 -8.27 5.02
C ILE A 48 0.18 -7.96 5.95
N LYS A 49 0.35 -8.24 7.24
CA LYS A 49 -0.75 -8.20 8.23
C LYS A 49 -0.51 -7.25 9.41
N ASN A 50 0.59 -6.51 9.39
CA ASN A 50 0.97 -5.57 10.43
C ASN A 50 2.02 -4.57 9.92
N PHE A 51 2.26 -3.50 10.68
CA PHE A 51 3.21 -2.45 10.31
C PHE A 51 4.66 -2.92 10.27
N ASP A 52 5.08 -3.84 11.15
CA ASP A 52 6.46 -4.34 11.18
C ASP A 52 6.80 -5.06 9.85
N GLU A 53 5.93 -5.98 9.41
CA GLU A 53 6.06 -6.68 8.12
C GLU A 53 6.03 -5.72 6.91
N LEU A 54 5.30 -4.61 7.04
CA LEU A 54 5.25 -3.57 6.00
C LEU A 54 6.55 -2.78 5.92
N ILE A 55 7.11 -2.41 7.07
CA ILE A 55 8.39 -1.70 7.15
C ILE A 55 9.50 -2.60 6.57
N GLU A 56 9.57 -3.86 7.01
CA GLU A 56 10.53 -4.83 6.47
C GLU A 56 10.39 -5.02 4.95
N PHE A 57 9.16 -4.98 4.43
CA PHE A 57 8.94 -5.07 2.99
C PHE A 57 9.54 -3.89 2.23
N PHE A 58 9.32 -2.67 2.69
CA PHE A 58 9.88 -1.49 2.02
C PHE A 58 11.40 -1.42 2.15
N GLU A 59 11.97 -1.76 3.31
CA GLU A 59 13.42 -1.83 3.51
C GLU A 59 14.10 -2.87 2.61
N ALA A 60 13.40 -3.94 2.21
CA ALA A 60 13.92 -4.95 1.30
C ALA A 60 13.84 -4.56 -0.19
N ILE A 61 13.06 -3.53 -0.53
CA ILE A 61 12.91 -3.01 -1.91
C ILE A 61 13.92 -1.90 -2.21
N ASP A 62 14.36 -1.17 -1.17
CA ASP A 62 15.41 -0.15 -1.22
C ASP A 62 16.83 -0.77 -1.36
#